data_AF-A0A3D5JH57-F1
#
_entry.id   AF-A0A3D5JH57-F1
#
_cell.length_a   1.000
_cell.length_b   1.000
_cell.length_c   1.000
_cell.angle_alpha   90.00
_cell.angle_beta   90.00
_cell.angle_gamma   90.00
#
_symmetry.space_group_name_H-M   'P 1'
#
loop_
_entity.id
_entity.type
_entity.pdbx_description
1 polymer ?
#
loop_
_entity_poly.entity_id
_entity_poly.type
_entity_poly.pdbx_seq_one_letter_code
_entity_poly.pdbx_strand_id
1 'polypeptide(L)'
;DQANFEITLEATKDIGLPVWAGLTTTRNADGEIRFRDGDPLAPAIEVAAHNQVDLINIMHTEVEFVSDSIDAVREGWNGPIGVYAHSSTEVGKRWVFEDVISPGDYCDFAAGWKSKGISILGGCCGTGLAHIQRMHEDLF
;
A
#
# COMPACT_ATOMS: atom_id res chain seq x y z
N ASP A 1 1.79 9.47 -9.37
CA ASP A 1 1.18 10.83 -9.30
C ASP A 1 -0.35 10.78 -9.47
N GLN A 2 -1.03 11.90 -9.20
CA GLN A 2 -2.48 12.07 -9.28
C GLN A 2 -3.04 11.87 -10.69
N ALA A 3 -2.40 12.46 -11.70
CA ALA A 3 -2.91 12.49 -13.06
C ALA A 3 -2.96 11.08 -13.67
N ASN A 4 -1.90 10.29 -13.47
CA ASN A 4 -1.85 8.90 -13.92
C ASN A 4 -2.89 8.03 -13.19
N PHE A 5 -3.16 8.30 -11.92
CA PHE A 5 -4.19 7.60 -11.15
C PHE A 5 -5.59 7.84 -11.74
N GLU A 6 -5.95 9.11 -11.98
CA GLU A 6 -7.23 9.49 -12.57
C GLU A 6 -7.44 8.87 -13.96
N ILE A 7 -6.44 8.99 -14.84
CA ILE A 7 -6.53 8.45 -16.22
C ILE A 7 -6.68 6.92 -16.18
N THR A 8 -5.97 6.25 -15.28
CA THR A 8 -6.06 4.79 -15.15
C THR A 8 -7.44 4.36 -14.68
N LEU A 9 -8.02 5.04 -13.68
CA LEU A 9 -9.38 4.74 -13.22
C LEU A 9 -10.46 5.06 -14.26
N GLU A 10 -10.29 6.14 -15.04
CA GLU A 10 -11.21 6.43 -16.15
C GLU A 10 -11.23 5.29 -17.16
N ALA A 11 -10.04 4.77 -17.50
CA ALA A 11 -9.89 3.68 -18.46
C ALA A 11 -10.50 2.35 -17.99
N THR A 12 -10.77 2.19 -16.69
CA THR A 12 -11.36 0.96 -16.14
C THR A 12 -12.88 1.02 -15.96
N LYS A 13 -13.55 2.15 -16.19
CA LYS A 13 -15.00 2.32 -15.90
C LYS A 13 -15.92 1.26 -16.53
N ASP A 14 -15.62 0.84 -17.76
CA ASP A 14 -16.50 -0.03 -18.55
C ASP A 14 -16.04 -1.50 -18.60
N ILE A 15 -15.05 -1.90 -17.78
CA ILE A 15 -14.48 -3.26 -17.86
C ILE A 15 -15.40 -4.33 -17.25
N GLY A 16 -16.37 -3.93 -16.41
CA GLY A 16 -17.33 -4.84 -15.78
C GLY A 16 -16.72 -5.84 -14.77
N LEU A 17 -15.52 -5.54 -14.26
CA LEU A 17 -14.79 -6.34 -13.28
C LEU A 17 -14.47 -5.48 -12.05
N PRO A 18 -14.28 -6.10 -10.87
CA PRO A 18 -13.81 -5.38 -9.70
C PRO A 18 -12.47 -4.67 -9.95
N VAL A 19 -12.36 -3.43 -9.48
CA VAL A 19 -11.17 -2.57 -9.64
C VAL A 19 -10.46 -2.42 -8.30
N TRP A 20 -9.21 -2.86 -8.23
CA TRP A 20 -8.34 -2.63 -7.08
C TRP A 20 -7.31 -1.56 -7.43
N ALA A 21 -7.41 -0.41 -6.76
CA ALA A 21 -6.59 0.75 -7.04
C ALA A 21 -5.30 0.70 -6.21
N GLY A 22 -4.17 0.46 -6.88
CA GLY A 22 -2.85 0.44 -6.24
C GLY A 22 -2.29 1.85 -6.02
N LEU A 23 -1.88 2.16 -4.79
CA LEU A 23 -1.22 3.40 -4.43
C LEU A 23 0.17 3.11 -3.88
N THR A 24 1.17 3.84 -4.38
CA THR A 24 2.51 3.83 -3.80
C THR A 24 2.76 5.14 -3.09
N THR A 25 2.99 5.03 -1.79
CA THR A 25 3.08 6.18 -0.88
C THR A 25 4.49 6.36 -0.35
N THR A 26 4.78 7.58 0.10
CA THR A 26 6.00 7.95 0.82
C THR A 26 5.64 8.98 1.88
N ARG A 27 6.59 9.24 2.79
CA ARG A 27 6.47 10.28 3.80
C ARG A 27 7.44 11.42 3.49
N ASN A 28 6.95 12.65 3.44
CA ASN A 28 7.80 13.82 3.24
C ASN A 28 8.54 14.22 4.54
N ALA A 29 9.39 15.25 4.46
CA ALA A 29 10.18 15.73 5.60
C ALA A 29 9.32 16.25 6.77
N ASP A 30 8.11 16.74 6.46
CA ASP A 30 7.16 17.26 7.46
C ASP A 30 6.30 16.14 8.10
N GLY A 31 6.47 14.89 7.64
CA GLY A 31 5.75 13.73 8.14
C GLY A 31 4.42 13.44 7.45
N GLU A 32 4.08 14.18 6.40
CA GLU A 32 2.85 13.98 5.64
C GLU A 32 3.01 12.83 4.63
N ILE A 33 1.98 11.98 4.54
CA ILE A 33 1.92 10.91 3.55
C ILE A 33 1.45 11.45 2.21
N ARG A 34 2.18 11.08 1.17
CA ARG A 34 1.97 11.51 -0.22
C ARG A 34 2.19 10.36 -1.18
N PHE A 35 1.84 10.54 -2.45
CA PHE A 35 2.33 9.66 -3.50
C PHE A 35 3.87 9.68 -3.52
N ARG A 36 4.48 8.60 -4.01
CA ARG A 36 5.94 8.51 -4.21
C ARG A 36 6.51 9.71 -4.98
N ASP A 37 5.77 10.23 -5.95
CA ASP A 37 6.18 11.36 -6.79
C ASP A 37 5.94 12.74 -6.15
N GLY A 38 5.36 12.80 -4.94
CA GLY A 38 5.19 14.02 -4.14
C GLY A 38 3.79 14.64 -4.14
N ASP A 39 2.86 14.11 -4.95
CA ASP A 39 1.48 14.59 -4.97
C ASP A 39 0.72 14.23 -3.67
N PRO A 40 -0.18 15.10 -3.19
CA PRO A 40 -1.09 14.75 -2.08
C PRO A 40 -1.96 13.54 -2.41
N LEU A 41 -2.30 12.73 -1.40
CA LEU A 41 -3.18 11.56 -1.58
C LEU A 41 -4.67 11.90 -1.65
N ALA A 42 -5.11 12.94 -0.92
CA ALA A 42 -6.54 13.23 -0.74
C ALA A 42 -7.33 13.34 -2.06
N PRO A 43 -6.83 14.04 -3.11
CA PRO A 43 -7.54 14.10 -4.38
C PRO A 43 -7.72 12.73 -5.05
N ALA A 44 -6.72 11.85 -5.00
CA ALA A 44 -6.82 10.50 -5.56
C ALA A 44 -7.83 9.65 -4.79
N ILE A 45 -7.85 9.76 -3.46
CA ILE A 45 -8.80 9.04 -2.62
C ILE A 45 -10.24 9.47 -2.93
N GLU A 46 -10.48 10.77 -3.12
CA GLU A 46 -11.78 11.29 -3.54
C GLU A 46 -12.21 10.74 -4.90
N VAL A 47 -11.29 10.73 -5.88
CA VAL A 47 -11.54 10.14 -7.20
C VAL A 47 -11.86 8.65 -7.08
N ALA A 48 -11.12 7.90 -6.27
CA ALA A 48 -11.36 6.48 -6.03
C ALA A 48 -12.76 6.24 -5.43
N ALA A 49 -13.16 7.07 -4.46
CA ALA A 49 -14.49 7.03 -3.85
C ALA A 49 -15.61 7.29 -4.86
N HIS A 50 -15.46 8.27 -5.75
CA HIS A 50 -16.46 8.57 -6.77
C HIS A 50 -16.53 7.52 -7.89
N ASN A 51 -15.41 6.87 -8.22
CA ASN A 51 -15.34 5.86 -9.28
C ASN A 51 -15.67 4.44 -8.80
N GLN A 52 -16.14 4.28 -7.55
CA GLN A 52 -16.58 3.00 -6.98
C GLN A 52 -15.53 1.89 -7.12
N VAL A 53 -14.26 2.20 -6.85
CA VAL A 53 -13.24 1.15 -6.75
C VAL A 53 -13.62 0.16 -5.65
N ASP A 54 -13.26 -1.11 -5.77
CA ASP A 54 -13.65 -2.12 -4.78
C ASP A 54 -12.67 -2.17 -3.59
N LEU A 55 -11.43 -1.73 -3.82
CA LEU A 55 -10.37 -1.77 -2.82
C LEU A 55 -9.27 -0.76 -3.16
N ILE A 56 -8.73 -0.09 -2.14
CA ILE A 56 -7.46 0.64 -2.24
C ILE A 56 -6.34 -0.23 -1.69
N ASN A 57 -5.29 -0.43 -2.47
CA ASN A 57 -4.14 -1.26 -2.08
C ASN A 57 -2.88 -0.40 -1.91
N ILE A 58 -2.37 -0.30 -0.69
CA ILE A 58 -1.10 0.37 -0.41
C ILE A 58 0.02 -0.60 -0.79
N MET A 59 0.82 -0.25 -1.80
CA MET A 59 1.81 -1.15 -2.40
C MET A 59 3.11 -0.48 -2.77
N HIS A 60 4.22 -1.23 -2.73
CA HIS A 60 5.57 -0.67 -2.89
C HIS A 60 5.83 0.48 -1.92
N THR A 61 5.23 0.46 -0.73
CA THR A 61 5.45 1.46 0.32
C THR A 61 6.33 0.85 1.39
N GLU A 62 7.36 1.59 1.85
CA GLU A 62 8.27 1.14 2.90
C GLU A 62 7.47 0.73 4.14
N VAL A 63 7.82 -0.41 4.74
CA VAL A 63 7.09 -1.01 5.87
C VAL A 63 6.77 0.03 6.97
N GLU A 64 7.72 0.91 7.28
CA GLU A 64 7.58 1.95 8.29
C GLU A 64 6.53 3.02 7.97
N PHE A 65 6.21 3.27 6.70
CA PHE A 65 5.23 4.29 6.29
C PHE A 65 3.82 3.75 6.11
N VAL A 66 3.64 2.43 6.12
CA VAL A 66 2.35 1.80 5.82
C VAL A 66 1.29 2.17 6.85
N SER A 67 1.63 2.19 8.14
CA SER A 67 0.65 2.52 9.20
C SER A 67 0.06 3.92 8.99
N ASP A 68 0.92 4.90 8.76
CA ASP A 68 0.51 6.29 8.50
C ASP A 68 -0.24 6.39 7.16
N SER A 69 0.14 5.58 6.17
CA SER A 69 -0.56 5.53 4.87
C SER A 69 -1.97 4.97 4.99
N ILE A 70 -2.19 3.98 5.86
CA ILE A 70 -3.54 3.48 6.16
C ILE A 70 -4.38 4.60 6.75
N ASP A 71 -3.85 5.35 7.71
CA ASP A 71 -4.57 6.45 8.34
C ASP A 71 -4.91 7.55 7.34
N ALA A 72 -3.96 7.96 6.50
CA ALA A 72 -4.18 8.95 5.45
C ALA A 72 -5.24 8.50 4.42
N VAL A 73 -5.24 7.22 4.03
CA VAL A 73 -6.29 6.67 3.14
C VAL A 73 -7.66 6.69 3.84
N ARG A 74 -7.71 6.35 5.13
CA ARG A 74 -8.95 6.31 5.92
C ARG A 74 -9.63 7.67 6.11
N GLU A 75 -8.93 8.79 5.90
CA GLU A 75 -9.53 10.12 5.94
C GLU A 75 -10.64 10.31 4.89
N GLY A 76 -10.48 9.68 3.71
CA GLY A 76 -11.44 9.78 2.60
C GLY A 76 -12.04 8.46 2.12
N TRP A 77 -11.58 7.32 2.67
CA TRP A 77 -11.95 5.99 2.18
C TRP A 77 -12.50 5.06 3.27
N ASN A 78 -13.76 4.68 3.11
CA ASN A 78 -14.45 3.74 4.02
C ASN A 78 -14.46 2.29 3.53
N GLY A 79 -13.97 2.03 2.31
CA GLY A 79 -13.98 0.68 1.73
C GLY A 79 -12.83 -0.22 2.22
N PRO A 80 -12.70 -1.43 1.68
CA PRO A 80 -11.59 -2.33 1.95
C PRO A 80 -10.23 -1.70 1.63
N ILE A 81 -9.24 -2.01 2.46
CA ILE A 81 -7.84 -1.63 2.22
C ILE A 81 -6.99 -2.91 2.19
N GLY A 82 -6.10 -3.01 1.22
CA GLY A 82 -5.06 -4.02 1.14
C GLY A 82 -3.66 -3.42 1.36
N VAL A 83 -2.70 -4.25 1.77
CA VAL A 83 -1.30 -3.86 1.98
C VAL A 83 -0.35 -4.89 1.38
N TYR A 84 0.50 -4.42 0.45
CA TYR A 84 1.67 -5.12 -0.09
C TYR A 84 2.92 -4.25 0.08
N ALA A 85 3.42 -4.17 1.31
CA ALA A 85 4.59 -3.36 1.66
C ALA A 85 5.89 -3.94 1.06
N HIS A 86 6.92 -3.11 0.93
CA HIS A 86 8.27 -3.56 0.53
C HIS A 86 9.31 -3.20 1.59
N SER A 87 10.43 -3.92 1.57
CA SER A 87 11.56 -3.73 2.50
C SER A 87 12.91 -3.86 1.78
N SER A 88 12.96 -3.43 0.52
CA SER A 88 14.18 -3.51 -0.29
C SER A 88 14.53 -2.13 -0.81
N THR A 89 15.81 -1.79 -0.78
CA THR A 89 16.30 -0.51 -1.30
C THR A 89 16.49 -0.60 -2.80
N GLU A 90 16.06 0.44 -3.53
CA GLU A 90 16.41 0.60 -4.93
C GLU A 90 17.72 1.41 -5.04
N VAL A 91 18.78 0.80 -5.60
CA VAL A 91 20.05 1.48 -5.87
C VAL A 91 20.28 1.48 -7.39
N GLY A 92 20.16 2.66 -8.01
CA GLY A 92 20.45 2.85 -9.43
C GLY A 92 19.61 1.98 -10.37
N LYS A 93 18.29 1.89 -10.12
CA LYS A 93 17.32 1.05 -10.86
C LYS A 93 17.50 -0.46 -10.68
N ARG A 94 18.23 -0.88 -9.65
CA ARG A 94 18.34 -2.28 -9.23
C ARG A 94 17.82 -2.43 -7.81
N TRP A 95 17.03 -3.46 -7.58
CA TRP A 95 16.60 -3.84 -6.24
C TRP A 95 17.74 -4.54 -5.52
N VAL A 96 18.11 -4.01 -4.36
CA VAL A 96 19.12 -4.56 -3.46
C VAL A 96 18.42 -5.15 -2.24
N PHE A 97 18.76 -6.38 -1.90
CA PHE A 97 18.11 -7.16 -0.83
C PHE A 97 19.00 -7.34 0.41
N GLU A 98 19.96 -6.44 0.63
CA GLU A 98 20.97 -6.59 1.68
C GLU A 98 20.46 -6.19 3.09
N ASP A 99 19.31 -5.52 3.18
CA ASP A 99 18.67 -5.09 4.45
C ASP A 99 17.17 -5.42 4.48
N VAL A 100 16.81 -6.60 3.96
CA VAL A 100 15.43 -7.08 3.99
C VAL A 100 15.00 -7.37 5.43
N ILE A 101 13.89 -6.77 5.85
CA ILE A 101 13.23 -7.05 7.12
C ILE A 101 13.02 -8.54 7.34
N SER A 102 13.23 -9.01 8.58
CA SER A 102 13.03 -10.41 8.90
C SER A 102 11.54 -10.79 8.78
N PRO A 103 11.21 -12.07 8.53
CA PRO A 103 9.82 -12.54 8.56
C PRO A 103 9.08 -12.22 9.86
N GLY A 104 9.79 -12.26 11.01
CA GLY A 104 9.22 -11.95 12.32
C GLY A 104 8.86 -10.47 12.44
N ASP A 105 9.83 -9.59 12.16
CA ASP A 105 9.61 -8.14 12.28
C ASP A 105 8.52 -7.66 11.29
N TYR A 106 8.49 -8.21 10.07
CA TYR A 106 7.41 -7.91 9.11
C TYR A 106 6.04 -8.34 9.65
N CYS A 107 5.98 -9.51 10.29
CA CYS A 107 4.75 -10.02 10.90
C CYS A 107 4.25 -9.10 12.03
N ASP A 108 5.16 -8.52 12.82
CA ASP A 108 4.81 -7.56 13.88
C ASP A 108 4.18 -6.28 13.28
N PHE A 109 4.75 -5.75 12.20
CA PHE A 109 4.13 -4.64 11.46
C PHE A 109 2.75 -5.03 10.89
N ALA A 110 2.66 -6.21 10.28
CA ALA A 110 1.41 -6.73 9.71
C ALA A 110 0.32 -6.94 10.76
N ALA A 111 0.68 -7.34 11.98
CA ALA A 111 -0.25 -7.40 13.11
C ALA A 111 -0.83 -6.02 13.44
N GLY A 112 0.03 -4.99 13.46
CA GLY A 112 -0.39 -3.60 13.61
C GLY A 112 -1.37 -3.16 12.52
N TRP A 113 -1.04 -3.43 11.26
CA TRP A 113 -1.93 -3.13 10.13
C TRP A 113 -3.25 -3.89 10.21
N LYS A 114 -3.23 -5.18 10.58
CA LYS A 114 -4.43 -5.98 10.78
C LYS A 114 -5.37 -5.37 11.82
N SER A 115 -4.81 -4.84 12.92
CA SER A 115 -5.60 -4.17 13.96
C SER A 115 -6.32 -2.90 13.48
N LYS A 116 -5.85 -2.28 12.37
CA LYS A 116 -6.51 -1.14 11.68
C LYS A 116 -7.60 -1.57 10.70
N GLY A 117 -8.00 -2.85 10.69
CA GLY A 117 -9.09 -3.35 9.85
C GLY A 117 -8.72 -3.53 8.38
N ILE A 118 -7.45 -3.84 8.11
CA ILE A 118 -6.97 -4.19 6.76
C ILE A 118 -7.58 -5.52 6.32
N SER A 119 -8.04 -5.57 5.07
CA SER A 119 -8.76 -6.71 4.49
C SER A 119 -7.82 -7.72 3.84
N ILE A 120 -6.68 -7.25 3.31
CA ILE A 120 -5.71 -8.08 2.59
C ILE A 120 -4.30 -7.72 3.05
N LEU A 121 -3.53 -8.74 3.41
CA LEU A 121 -2.12 -8.62 3.77
C LEU A 121 -1.30 -9.50 2.84
N GLY A 122 -0.23 -8.94 2.33
CA GLY A 122 0.79 -9.66 1.58
C GLY A 122 2.10 -8.91 1.66
N GLY A 123 2.95 -9.07 0.67
CA GLY A 123 4.20 -8.34 0.57
C GLY A 123 4.64 -8.17 -0.88
N CYS A 124 5.55 -7.23 -1.08
CA CYS A 124 6.10 -6.87 -2.37
C CYS A 124 7.62 -7.09 -2.38
N CYS A 125 8.41 -6.15 -2.92
CA CYS A 125 9.86 -6.29 -3.03
C CYS A 125 10.53 -6.53 -1.66
N GLY A 126 11.43 -7.51 -1.61
CA GLY A 126 12.12 -7.91 -0.39
C GLY A 126 11.34 -8.91 0.47
N THR A 127 10.04 -9.08 0.29
CA THR A 127 9.29 -10.13 0.99
C THR A 127 9.22 -11.41 0.17
N GLY A 128 9.11 -12.56 0.83
CA GLY A 128 9.04 -13.87 0.17
C GLY A 128 8.22 -14.88 0.96
N LEU A 129 8.36 -16.16 0.59
CA LEU A 129 7.57 -17.26 1.16
C LEU A 129 7.66 -17.30 2.70
N ALA A 130 8.84 -17.10 3.28
CA ALA A 130 9.04 -17.12 4.72
C ALA A 130 8.23 -16.02 5.44
N HIS A 131 8.12 -14.82 4.86
CA HIS A 131 7.28 -13.74 5.39
C HIS A 131 5.80 -14.10 5.35
N ILE A 132 5.33 -14.66 4.22
CA ILE A 132 3.93 -15.07 4.07
C ILE A 132 3.58 -16.22 5.02
N GLN A 133 4.45 -17.22 5.15
CA GLN A 133 4.26 -18.34 6.09
C GLN A 133 4.17 -17.82 7.53
N ARG A 134 5.09 -16.94 7.93
CA ARG A 134 5.08 -16.39 9.28
C ARG A 134 3.81 -15.60 9.59
N MET A 135 3.37 -14.73 8.66
CA MET A 135 2.10 -14.02 8.81
C MET A 135 0.91 -14.96 8.87
N HIS A 136 0.91 -16.04 8.08
CA HIS A 136 -0.17 -17.01 8.11
C HIS A 136 -0.24 -17.70 9.47
N GLU A 137 0.89 -18.17 10.00
CA GLU A 137 0.96 -18.89 11.28
C GLU A 137 0.59 -18.03 12.49
N ASP A 138 1.02 -16.77 12.52
CA ASP A 138 0.87 -15.91 13.71
C ASP A 138 -0.41 -15.07 13.67
N LEU A 139 -0.93 -14.74 12.47
CA LEU A 139 -2.06 -13.81 12.33
C LEU A 139 -3.37 -14.50 11.96
N PHE A 140 -3.38 -15.68 11.32
CA PHE A 140 -4.60 -16.29 10.75
C PHE A 140 -4.86 -17.71 11.28
#